data_AF-A0A7V4M312-F1
#
_entry.id   AF-A0A7V4M312-F1
#
_cell.length_a   1.000
_cell.length_b   1.000
_cell.length_c   1.000
_cell.angle_alpha   90.00
_cell.angle_beta   90.00
_cell.angle_gamma   90.00
#
_symmetry.space_group_name_H-M   'P 1'
#
loop_
_entity.id
_entity.type
_entity.pdbx_description
1 polymer ?
#
loop_
_entity_poly.entity_id
_entity_poly.type
_entity_poly.pdbx_seq_one_letter_code
_entity_poly.pdbx_strand_id
1 'polypeptide(L)'
;MKNWSLWAAFLVLLGAVGHAADTTLTVLPRPPAAPANPHYPGNREPLLASPLVKLPVGAVKPRGWLRKQLERMADGFIGHLDELSEFLRPEGNAWLDPNGDGDKSSWEELPYWLKGFGDLGYLLDDPRIIKEARRWIEPAFASQREDGYFGSSSK
;
A
#
# COMPACT_ATOMS: atom_id res chain seq x y z
N MET A 1 -2.18 -75.39 26.10
CA MET A 1 -2.61 -74.15 25.41
C MET A 1 -1.68 -73.03 25.87
N LYS A 2 -0.50 -72.86 25.26
CA LYS A 2 -0.15 -71.89 24.18
C LYS A 2 -0.66 -70.47 24.45
N ASN A 3 0.10 -69.39 24.53
CA ASN A 3 1.51 -69.03 24.81
C ASN A 3 1.50 -67.49 24.84
N TRP A 4 2.08 -66.85 25.85
CA TRP A 4 2.33 -65.40 25.88
C TRP A 4 3.64 -65.10 25.15
N SER A 5 3.69 -64.11 24.24
CA SER A 5 4.88 -63.28 23.88
C SER A 5 4.60 -62.29 22.73
N LEU A 6 4.45 -61.01 23.08
CA LEU A 6 5.35 -59.88 22.75
C LEU A 6 5.75 -59.52 21.28
N TRP A 7 5.40 -58.27 20.92
CA TRP A 7 6.04 -57.25 20.05
C TRP A 7 6.32 -57.49 18.55
N ALA A 8 5.85 -56.55 17.72
CA ALA A 8 6.69 -55.76 16.81
C ALA A 8 5.90 -54.56 16.24
N ALA A 9 6.17 -53.37 16.77
CA ALA A 9 5.77 -52.10 16.15
C ALA A 9 6.70 -51.81 14.97
N PHE A 10 6.15 -51.68 13.76
CA PHE A 10 6.90 -51.22 12.60
C PHE A 10 6.74 -49.69 12.49
N LEU A 11 7.70 -48.97 13.08
CA LEU A 11 7.86 -47.53 12.88
C LEU A 11 8.76 -47.34 11.67
N VAL A 12 8.16 -47.05 10.51
CA VAL A 12 8.91 -46.67 9.31
C VAL A 12 9.34 -45.21 9.47
N LEU A 13 10.59 -45.01 9.90
CA LEU A 13 11.28 -43.73 9.78
C LEU A 13 11.64 -43.52 8.30
N LEU A 14 10.81 -42.79 7.57
CA LEU A 14 11.25 -42.16 6.32
C LEU A 14 12.24 -41.05 6.68
N GLY A 15 13.53 -41.36 6.62
CA GLY A 15 14.57 -40.36 6.60
C GLY A 15 14.44 -39.56 5.30
N ALA A 16 13.93 -38.32 5.39
CA ALA A 16 14.05 -37.37 4.32
C ALA A 16 15.53 -36.98 4.22
N VAL A 17 16.26 -37.65 3.32
CA VAL A 17 17.58 -37.19 2.89
C VAL A 17 17.35 -35.89 2.12
N GLY A 18 17.47 -34.76 2.81
CA GLY A 18 17.49 -33.45 2.17
C GLY A 18 18.67 -33.41 1.21
N HIS A 19 18.39 -33.41 -0.10
CA HIS A 19 19.38 -33.00 -1.08
C HIS A 19 19.72 -31.54 -0.79
N ALA A 20 20.91 -31.30 -0.25
CA ALA A 20 21.49 -29.97 -0.24
C ALA A 20 21.73 -29.60 -1.69
N ALA A 21 20.83 -28.81 -2.28
CA ALA A 21 21.08 -28.16 -3.54
C ALA A 21 22.34 -27.30 -3.38
N ASP A 22 23.29 -27.44 -4.30
CA ASP A 22 24.51 -26.66 -4.34
C ASP A 22 24.13 -25.18 -4.47
N THR A 23 24.13 -24.48 -3.33
CA THR A 23 23.62 -23.11 -3.24
C THR A 23 24.78 -22.17 -3.46
N THR A 24 24.94 -21.71 -4.69
CA THR A 24 25.94 -20.70 -5.03
C THR A 24 25.50 -19.35 -4.47
N LEU A 25 26.18 -18.88 -3.42
CA LEU A 25 26.01 -17.53 -2.88
C LEU A 25 26.85 -16.54 -3.68
N THR A 26 26.24 -15.51 -4.25
CA THR A 26 26.94 -14.41 -4.91
C THR A 26 26.62 -13.10 -4.19
N VAL A 27 27.65 -12.37 -3.79
CA VAL A 27 27.51 -11.03 -3.21
C VAL A 27 27.65 -10.01 -4.32
N LEU A 28 26.58 -9.26 -4.59
CA LEU A 28 26.61 -8.14 -5.53
C LEU A 28 26.88 -6.84 -4.75
N PRO A 29 27.81 -5.99 -5.22
CA PRO A 29 28.10 -4.73 -4.55
C PRO A 29 26.96 -3.72 -4.66
N ARG A 30 26.10 -3.84 -5.69
CA ARG A 30 24.89 -3.02 -5.88
C ARG A 30 23.85 -3.75 -6.74
N PRO A 31 22.55 -3.45 -6.58
CA PRO A 31 21.53 -3.95 -7.50
C PRO A 31 21.70 -3.34 -8.91
N PRO A 32 21.30 -4.06 -9.98
CA PRO A 32 21.26 -3.53 -11.33
C PRO A 32 20.37 -2.27 -11.42
N ALA A 33 20.81 -1.28 -12.20
CA ALA A 33 20.06 -0.03 -12.41
C ALA A 33 19.35 0.04 -13.77
N ALA A 34 19.42 -1.05 -14.55
CA ALA A 34 18.82 -1.18 -15.87
C ALA A 34 18.09 -2.53 -15.99
N PRO A 35 17.01 -2.61 -16.79
CA PRO A 35 16.36 -1.49 -17.48
C PRO A 35 15.63 -0.55 -16.50
N ALA A 36 15.21 0.63 -16.98
CA ALA A 36 14.48 1.59 -16.16
C ALA A 36 13.14 1.00 -15.65
N ASN A 37 12.68 1.51 -14.50
CA ASN A 37 11.41 1.11 -13.91
C ASN A 37 10.23 1.37 -14.87
N PRO A 38 9.40 0.37 -15.20
CA PRO A 38 8.23 0.57 -16.06
C PRO A 38 7.02 1.19 -15.35
N HIS A 39 6.99 1.22 -14.01
CA HIS A 39 5.79 1.61 -13.25
C HIS A 39 5.71 3.09 -12.88
N TYR A 40 6.85 3.74 -12.68
CA TYR A 40 6.93 5.12 -12.22
C TYR A 40 8.06 5.84 -12.95
N PRO A 41 7.88 7.14 -13.27
CA PRO A 41 8.99 7.97 -13.73
C PRO A 41 10.12 7.93 -12.70
N GLY A 42 11.28 7.43 -13.13
CA GLY A 42 12.50 7.47 -12.33
C GLY A 42 13.27 8.77 -12.54
N ASN A 43 14.48 8.79 -11.99
CA ASN A 43 15.46 9.83 -12.28
C ASN A 43 15.66 9.97 -13.80
N ARG A 44 15.56 11.21 -14.28
CA ARG A 44 15.86 11.59 -15.68
C ARG A 44 17.33 12.03 -15.77
N GLU A 45 17.92 11.90 -16.96
CA GLU A 45 19.26 12.43 -17.20
C GLU A 45 19.35 13.91 -16.80
N PRO A 46 20.47 14.36 -16.19
CA PRO A 46 21.74 13.66 -15.99
C PRO A 46 21.85 12.84 -14.68
N LEU A 47 20.75 12.63 -13.96
CA LEU A 47 20.77 11.90 -12.68
C LEU A 47 20.92 10.38 -12.91
N LEU A 48 21.61 9.71 -11.98
CA LEU A 48 21.78 8.26 -12.01
C LEU A 48 20.42 7.55 -11.83
N ALA A 49 20.20 6.47 -12.56
CA ALA A 49 19.01 5.64 -12.43
C ALA A 49 18.90 5.03 -11.01
N SER A 50 17.69 5.04 -10.45
CA SER A 50 17.40 4.41 -9.16
C SER A 50 17.33 2.89 -9.31
N PRO A 51 18.24 2.11 -8.71
CA PRO A 51 18.23 0.65 -8.84
C PRO A 51 17.11 -0.01 -8.03
N LEU A 52 16.56 0.70 -7.04
CA LEU A 52 15.43 0.28 -6.22
C LEU A 52 14.35 1.35 -6.28
N VAL A 53 13.14 0.93 -6.61
CA VAL A 53 11.95 1.78 -6.75
C VAL A 53 10.80 1.16 -5.97
N LYS A 54 9.84 1.99 -5.52
CA LYS A 54 8.64 1.50 -4.84
C LYS A 54 7.89 0.52 -5.76
N LEU A 55 7.38 -0.57 -5.20
CA LEU A 55 6.48 -1.47 -5.92
C LEU A 55 5.11 -0.81 -6.13
N PRO A 56 4.41 -1.13 -7.24
CA PRO A 56 3.01 -0.75 -7.42
C PRO A 56 2.14 -1.10 -6.22
N VAL A 57 1.19 -0.23 -5.88
CA VAL A 57 0.15 -0.58 -4.89
C VAL A 57 -0.56 -1.85 -5.33
N GLY A 58 -0.76 -2.79 -4.41
CA GLY A 58 -1.34 -4.10 -4.72
C GLY A 58 -0.37 -5.15 -5.28
N ALA A 59 0.89 -4.81 -5.62
CA ALA A 59 1.91 -5.78 -6.03
C ALA A 59 2.24 -6.78 -4.89
N VAL A 60 2.08 -6.35 -3.64
CA VAL A 60 2.11 -7.21 -2.46
C VAL A 60 0.69 -7.34 -1.93
N LYS A 61 0.16 -8.56 -1.92
CA LYS A 61 -1.18 -8.84 -1.40
C LYS A 61 -1.11 -9.27 0.07
N PRO A 62 -1.75 -8.53 1.00
CA PRO A 62 -1.72 -8.85 2.42
C PRO A 62 -2.49 -10.16 2.70
N ARG A 63 -1.99 -10.96 3.64
CA ARG A 63 -2.60 -12.22 4.10
C ARG A 63 -2.51 -12.35 5.61
N GLY A 64 -3.26 -13.29 6.17
CA GLY A 64 -3.22 -13.64 7.60
C GLY A 64 -3.41 -12.43 8.51
N TRP A 65 -2.52 -12.29 9.49
CA TRP A 65 -2.60 -11.21 10.49
C TRP A 65 -2.59 -9.81 9.87
N LEU A 66 -1.71 -9.55 8.89
CA LEU A 66 -1.60 -8.22 8.26
C LEU A 66 -2.91 -7.84 7.55
N ARG A 67 -3.49 -8.77 6.78
CA ARG A 67 -4.79 -8.53 6.15
C ARG A 67 -5.85 -8.19 7.19
N LYS A 68 -5.86 -8.90 8.32
CA LYS A 68 -6.82 -8.64 9.38
C LYS A 68 -6.65 -7.26 10.04
N GLN A 69 -5.42 -6.76 10.13
CA GLN A 69 -5.19 -5.39 10.62
C GLN A 69 -5.71 -4.35 9.63
N LEU A 70 -5.46 -4.55 8.33
CA LEU A 70 -5.96 -3.65 7.29
C LEU A 70 -7.49 -3.63 7.25
N GLU A 71 -8.14 -4.80 7.33
CA GLU A 71 -9.61 -4.89 7.44
C GLU A 71 -10.13 -4.10 8.65
N ARG A 72 -9.48 -4.23 9.82
CA ARG A 72 -9.85 -3.47 11.02
C ARG A 72 -9.65 -1.96 10.86
N MET A 73 -8.63 -1.52 10.11
CA MET A 73 -8.45 -0.10 9.80
C MET A 73 -9.57 0.41 8.87
N ALA A 74 -9.94 -0.40 7.87
CA ALA A 74 -11.00 -0.09 6.91
C ALA A 74 -12.41 -0.06 7.55
N ASP A 75 -12.64 -0.89 8.56
CA ASP A 75 -13.88 -0.93 9.34
C ASP A 75 -13.86 0.03 10.55
N GLY A 76 -12.72 0.69 10.78
CA GLY A 76 -12.46 1.52 11.96
C GLY A 76 -12.23 2.99 11.60
N PHE A 77 -11.52 3.70 12.49
CA PHE A 77 -11.32 5.15 12.39
C PHE A 77 -10.80 5.63 11.03
N ILE A 78 -9.82 4.93 10.44
CA ILE A 78 -9.26 5.30 9.12
C ILE A 78 -10.31 5.19 8.02
N GLY A 79 -11.15 4.16 8.09
CA GLY A 79 -12.20 3.88 7.13
C GLY A 79 -13.37 4.85 7.15
N HIS A 80 -13.52 5.62 8.22
CA HIS A 80 -14.67 6.49 8.50
C HIS A 80 -14.25 7.92 8.89
N LEU A 81 -13.01 8.33 8.61
CA LEU A 81 -12.53 9.64 9.05
C LEU A 81 -13.30 10.78 8.38
N ASP A 82 -13.77 10.59 7.15
CA ASP A 82 -14.62 11.51 6.41
C ASP A 82 -15.96 11.78 7.12
N GLU A 83 -16.46 10.82 7.89
CA GLU A 83 -17.67 10.97 8.69
C GLU A 83 -17.41 11.69 10.03
N LEU A 84 -16.17 11.62 10.53
CA LEU A 84 -15.81 12.02 11.90
C LEU A 84 -15.06 13.35 11.98
N SER A 85 -14.25 13.70 10.98
CA SER A 85 -13.40 14.88 11.01
C SER A 85 -14.11 16.12 10.49
N GLU A 86 -13.96 17.23 11.22
CA GLU A 86 -14.43 18.55 10.77
C GLU A 86 -13.62 19.10 9.58
N PHE A 87 -12.37 18.67 9.41
CA PHE A 87 -11.50 19.09 8.31
C PHE A 87 -11.75 18.31 7.01
N LEU A 88 -12.52 17.22 7.07
CA LEU A 88 -12.94 16.43 5.91
C LEU A 88 -14.40 16.73 5.52
N ARG A 89 -15.04 17.72 6.15
CA ARG A 89 -16.36 18.17 5.74
C ARG A 89 -16.30 18.70 4.30
N PRO A 90 -17.22 18.30 3.41
CA PRO A 90 -17.19 18.74 2.01
C PRO A 90 -17.48 20.23 1.84
N GLU A 91 -18.38 20.77 2.67
CA GLU A 91 -18.82 22.15 2.57
C GLU A 91 -17.69 23.10 2.98
N GLY A 92 -17.24 23.95 2.05
CA GLY A 92 -16.14 24.90 2.29
C GLY A 92 -14.75 24.25 2.27
N ASN A 93 -14.62 23.03 1.75
CA ASN A 93 -13.33 22.36 1.62
C ASN A 93 -12.60 22.78 0.34
N ALA A 94 -11.49 23.47 0.49
CA ALA A 94 -10.62 23.90 -0.61
C ALA A 94 -10.08 22.73 -1.44
N TRP A 95 -9.99 21.52 -0.89
CA TRP A 95 -9.56 20.34 -1.65
C TRP A 95 -10.61 19.83 -2.65
N LEU A 96 -11.87 20.26 -2.51
CA LEU A 96 -12.96 19.96 -3.44
C LEU A 96 -13.34 21.15 -4.32
N ASP A 97 -12.86 22.35 -4.00
CA ASP A 97 -13.14 23.55 -4.77
C ASP A 97 -12.21 23.65 -6.00
N PRO A 98 -12.74 23.89 -7.22
CA PRO A 98 -11.92 23.97 -8.43
C PRO A 98 -10.86 25.08 -8.41
N ASN A 99 -11.06 26.14 -7.62
CA ASN A 99 -10.10 27.24 -7.49
C ASN A 99 -9.19 27.04 -6.27
N GLY A 100 -9.43 26.01 -5.45
CA GLY A 100 -8.71 25.78 -4.21
C GLY A 100 -9.12 26.75 -3.09
N ASP A 101 -10.31 27.35 -3.15
CA ASP A 101 -10.82 28.27 -2.13
C ASP A 101 -11.63 27.51 -1.05
N GLY A 102 -11.42 27.83 0.22
CA GLY A 102 -12.17 27.26 1.34
C GLY A 102 -11.59 27.62 2.70
N ASP A 103 -12.41 27.54 3.75
CA ASP A 103 -12.03 27.86 5.13
C ASP A 103 -11.83 26.61 6.01
N LYS A 104 -12.09 25.42 5.47
CA LYS A 104 -11.99 24.12 6.18
C LYS A 104 -10.70 23.33 5.89
N SER A 105 -9.79 23.89 5.12
CA SER A 105 -8.61 23.16 4.60
C SER A 105 -7.27 23.71 5.09
N SER A 106 -7.28 24.55 6.13
CA SER A 106 -6.08 25.13 6.74
C SER A 106 -5.21 24.10 7.47
N TRP A 107 -5.72 22.88 7.72
CA TRP A 107 -4.98 21.78 8.32
C TRP A 107 -4.72 20.65 7.32
N GLU A 108 -3.52 20.06 7.38
CA GLU A 108 -3.03 19.03 6.45
C GLU A 108 -3.61 17.62 6.70
N GLU A 109 -4.66 17.47 7.51
CA GLU A 109 -5.23 16.15 7.84
C GLU A 109 -5.71 15.39 6.61
N LEU A 110 -6.41 16.07 5.69
CA LEU A 110 -6.94 15.46 4.48
C LEU A 110 -5.84 14.80 3.63
N PRO A 111 -4.77 15.49 3.19
CA PRO A 111 -3.74 14.85 2.37
C PRO A 111 -2.99 13.73 3.11
N TYR A 112 -2.78 13.86 4.43
CA TYR A 112 -2.13 12.81 5.21
C TYR A 112 -2.99 11.55 5.34
N TRP A 113 -4.28 11.71 5.62
CA TRP A 113 -5.23 10.60 5.66
C TRP A 113 -5.39 9.96 4.28
N LEU A 114 -5.64 10.77 3.25
CA LEU A 114 -5.94 10.32 1.89
C LEU A 114 -4.82 9.45 1.32
N LYS A 115 -3.56 9.78 1.61
CA LYS A 115 -2.39 8.99 1.20
C LYS A 115 -2.45 7.54 1.69
N GLY A 116 -2.84 7.31 2.94
CA GLY A 116 -2.96 5.96 3.51
C GLY A 116 -4.29 5.29 3.16
N PHE A 117 -5.37 6.06 3.17
CA PHE A 117 -6.72 5.62 2.90
C PHE A 117 -6.88 5.07 1.48
N GLY A 118 -6.34 5.77 0.47
CA GLY A 118 -6.35 5.29 -0.92
C GLY A 118 -5.61 3.95 -1.08
N ASP A 119 -4.39 3.84 -0.54
CA ASP A 119 -3.59 2.60 -0.58
C ASP A 119 -4.35 1.44 0.11
N LEU A 120 -5.04 1.71 1.22
CA LEU A 120 -5.85 0.73 1.94
C LEU A 120 -6.98 0.16 1.05
N GLY A 121 -7.69 1.02 0.32
CA GLY A 121 -8.75 0.62 -0.59
C GLY A 121 -8.25 -0.33 -1.69
N TYR A 122 -7.13 0.00 -2.33
CA TYR A 122 -6.54 -0.84 -3.38
C TYR A 122 -5.89 -2.14 -2.85
N LEU A 123 -5.41 -2.16 -1.61
CA LEU A 123 -4.85 -3.38 -1.00
C LEU A 123 -5.94 -4.39 -0.61
N LEU A 124 -7.10 -3.89 -0.15
CA LEU A 124 -8.25 -4.71 0.23
C LEU A 124 -9.25 -4.95 -0.90
N ASP A 125 -9.06 -4.29 -2.04
CA ASP A 125 -10.01 -4.26 -3.15
C ASP A 125 -11.41 -3.76 -2.68
N ASP A 126 -11.44 -2.75 -1.78
CA ASP A 126 -12.66 -2.17 -1.19
C ASP A 126 -13.20 -1.01 -2.06
N PRO A 127 -14.33 -1.19 -2.76
CA PRO A 127 -14.87 -0.18 -3.67
C PRO A 127 -15.39 1.07 -2.95
N ARG A 128 -15.79 0.98 -1.68
CA ARG A 128 -16.24 2.13 -0.89
C ARG A 128 -15.08 3.09 -0.65
N ILE A 129 -13.97 2.55 -0.16
CA ILE A 129 -12.74 3.33 0.11
C ILE A 129 -12.17 3.90 -1.20
N ILE A 130 -12.12 3.09 -2.27
CA ILE A 130 -11.62 3.58 -3.57
C ILE A 130 -12.48 4.73 -4.09
N LYS A 131 -13.82 4.61 -4.00
CA LYS A 131 -14.73 5.66 -4.43
C LYS A 131 -14.53 6.94 -3.63
N GLU A 132 -14.44 6.84 -2.31
CA GLU A 132 -14.24 8.00 -1.45
C GLU A 132 -12.86 8.63 -1.67
N ALA A 133 -11.80 7.84 -1.81
CA ALA A 133 -10.48 8.38 -2.13
C ALA A 133 -10.48 9.16 -3.45
N ARG A 134 -11.16 8.64 -4.49
CA ARG A 134 -11.28 9.34 -5.78
C ARG A 134 -12.07 10.62 -5.69
N ARG A 135 -13.07 10.70 -4.81
CA ARG A 135 -13.83 11.93 -4.57
C ARG A 135 -12.93 13.11 -4.19
N TRP A 136 -11.81 12.85 -3.51
CA TRP A 136 -10.83 13.85 -3.13
C TRP A 136 -9.71 14.02 -4.16
N ILE A 137 -9.21 12.92 -4.75
CA ILE A 137 -8.09 12.95 -5.70
C ILE A 137 -8.48 13.67 -7.00
N GLU A 138 -9.66 13.40 -7.56
CA GLU A 138 -10.03 13.93 -8.88
C GLU A 138 -10.18 15.46 -8.87
N PRO A 139 -10.90 16.09 -7.91
CA PRO A 139 -10.94 17.55 -7.83
C PRO A 139 -9.59 18.19 -7.48
N ALA A 140 -8.80 17.54 -6.62
CA ALA A 140 -7.46 18.02 -6.30
C ALA A 140 -6.58 18.09 -7.55
N PHE A 141 -6.64 17.11 -8.46
CA PHE A 141 -5.91 17.20 -9.74
C PHE A 141 -6.55 18.15 -10.74
N ALA A 142 -7.88 18.23 -10.77
CA ALA A 142 -8.60 19.15 -11.66
C ALA A 142 -8.36 20.63 -11.33
N SER A 143 -7.97 20.95 -10.09
CA SER A 143 -7.62 22.32 -9.65
C SER A 143 -6.19 22.75 -9.99
N GLN A 144 -5.52 22.04 -10.90
CA GLN A 144 -4.18 22.43 -11.36
C GLN A 144 -4.20 23.80 -12.07
N ARG A 145 -3.36 24.71 -11.60
CA ARG A 145 -3.13 26.07 -12.11
C ARG A 145 -2.03 26.08 -13.18
N GLU A 146 -1.88 27.21 -13.87
CA GLU A 146 -0.89 27.38 -14.96
C GLU A 146 0.56 27.13 -14.52
N ASP A 147 0.88 27.38 -13.26
CA ASP A 147 2.20 27.11 -12.67
C ASP A 147 2.41 25.65 -12.24
N GLY A 148 1.38 24.81 -12.40
CA GLY A 148 1.37 23.40 -12.02
C GLY A 148 0.93 23.12 -10.58
N TYR A 149 0.67 24.16 -9.76
CA TYR A 149 0.14 23.99 -8.41
C TYR A 149 -1.30 23.48 -8.45
N PHE A 150 -1.67 22.56 -7.56
CA PHE A 150 -3.03 22.00 -7.49
C PHE A 150 -3.48 21.81 -6.04
N GLY A 151 -4.80 21.71 -5.82
CA GLY A 151 -5.40 21.61 -4.49
C GLY A 151 -5.58 22.96 -3.79
N SER A 152 -5.67 22.91 -2.45
CA SER A 152 -5.96 24.07 -1.61
C SER A 152 -4.97 25.22 -1.82
N SER A 153 -5.46 26.41 -2.18
CA SER A 153 -4.68 27.65 -2.03
C SER A 153 -4.80 28.11 -0.59
N SER A 154 -3.88 27.67 0.27
CA SER A 154 -3.79 28.14 1.66
C SER A 154 -3.96 29.65 1.72
N LYS A 155 -4.99 30.13 2.43
CA LYS A 155 -5.11 31.51 2.89
C LYS A 155 -4.96 31.55 4.39
#